data_AF-A0A498QCW5-F1
#
_entry.id   AF-A0A498QCW5-F1
#
_cell.length_a   1.000
_cell.length_b   1.000
_cell.length_c   1.000
_cell.angle_alpha   90.00
_cell.angle_beta   90.00
_cell.angle_gamma   90.00
#
_symmetry.space_group_name_H-M   'P 1'
#
loop_
_entity.id
_entity.type
_entity.pdbx_description
1 polymer ?
#
loop_
_entity_poly.entity_id
_entity_poly.type
_entity_poly.pdbx_seq_one_letter_code
_entity_poly.pdbx_strand_id
1 'polypeptide(L)'
;MLSTQTASLHEQFVQALNAAGAAYAAAEAANASPLQTVEQDLLNLVNALLGRPLIGDGADAPAGSGLPGGPGGILLGNGGNGGSGGTGQPGGSTGLIGNGGRGGDGGTGESGGSTPTRRADPVRR
;
A
#
# COMPACT_ATOMS: atom_id res chain seq x y z
N MET A 1 -21.34 -10.07 -7.37
CA MET A 1 -20.02 -9.43 -7.25
C MET A 1 -20.12 -7.91 -7.32
N LEU A 2 -20.78 -7.30 -8.33
CA LEU A 2 -20.93 -5.83 -8.39
C LEU A 2 -21.79 -5.28 -7.23
N SER A 3 -22.98 -5.84 -6.98
CA SER A 3 -23.88 -5.32 -5.92
C SER A 3 -23.34 -5.47 -4.48
N THR A 4 -22.58 -6.52 -4.20
CA THR A 4 -21.92 -6.72 -2.88
C THR A 4 -20.78 -5.72 -2.66
N GLN A 5 -20.03 -5.41 -3.71
CA GLN A 5 -18.98 -4.40 -3.66
C GLN A 5 -19.58 -2.99 -3.49
N THR A 6 -20.67 -2.69 -4.19
CA THR A 6 -21.40 -1.42 -4.07
C THR A 6 -22.02 -1.25 -2.69
N ALA A 7 -22.57 -2.31 -2.08
CA ALA A 7 -23.10 -2.26 -0.72
C ALA A 7 -22.01 -1.94 0.31
N SER A 8 -20.84 -2.57 0.20
CA SER A 8 -19.70 -2.29 1.07
C SER A 8 -19.17 -0.85 0.92
N LEU A 9 -19.05 -0.36 -0.31
CA LEU A 9 -18.61 1.01 -0.57
C LEU A 9 -19.66 2.02 -0.08
N HIS A 10 -20.95 1.70 -0.25
CA HIS A 10 -22.05 2.50 0.23
C HIS A 10 -22.08 2.58 1.77
N GLU A 11 -21.86 1.46 2.46
CA GLU A 11 -21.73 1.44 3.93
C GLU A 11 -20.55 2.29 4.40
N GLN A 12 -19.39 2.18 3.75
CA GLN A 12 -18.21 3.00 4.05
C GLN A 12 -18.45 4.49 3.78
N PHE A 13 -19.15 4.80 2.69
CA PHE A 13 -19.53 6.17 2.34
C PHE A 13 -20.50 6.77 3.37
N VAL A 14 -21.51 6.00 3.79
CA VAL A 14 -22.49 6.44 4.80
C VAL A 14 -21.83 6.60 6.17
N GLN A 15 -20.90 5.72 6.54
CA GLN A 15 -20.11 5.88 7.77
C GLN A 15 -19.25 7.14 7.74
N ALA A 16 -18.55 7.40 6.62
CA ALA A 16 -17.74 8.61 6.44
C ALA A 16 -18.60 9.89 6.49
N LEU A 17 -19.78 9.86 5.87
CA LEU A 17 -20.69 10.99 5.86
C LEU A 17 -21.27 11.29 7.26
N ASN A 18 -21.62 10.25 8.03
CA ASN A 18 -22.08 10.39 9.41
C ASN A 18 -20.98 10.92 10.33
N ALA A 19 -19.74 10.44 10.16
CA ALA A 19 -18.60 10.93 10.92
C ALA A 19 -18.29 12.41 10.62
N ALA A 20 -18.37 12.82 9.35
CA ALA A 20 -18.22 14.21 8.95
C ALA A 20 -19.33 15.10 9.55
N GLY A 21 -20.58 14.62 9.58
CA GLY A 21 -21.71 15.31 10.21
C GLY A 21 -21.55 15.46 11.73
N ALA A 22 -21.10 14.42 12.41
CA ALA A 22 -20.80 14.46 13.85
C ALA A 22 -19.65 15.43 14.17
N ALA A 23 -18.62 15.48 13.31
CA ALA A 23 -17.52 16.44 13.44
C ALA A 23 -17.98 17.89 13.24
N TYR A 24 -18.88 18.14 12.28
CA TYR A 24 -19.46 19.47 12.04
C TYR A 24 -20.34 19.93 13.22
N ALA A 25 -21.18 19.03 13.77
CA ALA A 25 -22.02 19.32 14.94
C ALA A 25 -21.21 19.48 16.24
N ALA A 26 -20.15 18.69 16.42
CA ALA A 26 -19.22 18.82 17.53
C ALA A 26 -18.42 20.13 17.44
N ALA A 27 -18.03 20.56 16.24
CA ALA A 27 -17.39 21.85 16.00
C ALA A 27 -18.32 23.04 16.33
N GLU A 28 -19.62 22.94 16.01
CA GLU A 28 -20.59 23.96 16.43
C GLU A 28 -20.81 23.98 17.95
N ALA A 29 -20.89 22.82 18.60
CA ALA A 29 -21.00 22.71 20.06
C ALA A 29 -19.72 23.18 20.80
N ALA A 30 -18.57 23.09 20.14
CA ALA A 30 -17.26 23.52 20.65
C ALA A 30 -16.90 24.98 20.32
N ASN A 31 -17.83 25.80 19.81
CA ASN A 31 -17.66 27.26 19.73
C ASN A 31 -17.52 27.97 21.11
N ALA A 32 -17.42 27.21 22.20
CA ALA A 32 -16.93 27.66 23.52
C ALA A 32 -15.43 27.34 23.78
N SER A 33 -14.72 26.78 22.79
CA SER A 33 -13.32 26.26 22.81
C SER A 33 -13.09 24.96 23.61
N PRO A 34 -12.19 24.05 23.15
CA PRO A 34 -11.13 24.30 22.17
C PRO A 34 -11.17 23.38 20.92
N LEU A 35 -10.91 23.97 19.73
CA LEU A 35 -10.70 23.30 18.44
C LEU A 35 -9.67 22.15 18.46
N GLN A 36 -8.74 22.12 19.43
CA GLN A 36 -7.68 21.12 19.50
C GLN A 36 -8.16 19.69 19.74
N THR A 37 -9.30 19.49 20.43
CA THR A 37 -9.84 18.14 20.68
C THR A 37 -10.45 17.53 19.41
N VAL A 38 -11.01 18.35 18.52
CA VAL A 38 -11.57 17.90 17.22
C VAL A 38 -10.46 17.64 16.19
N GLU A 39 -9.37 18.38 16.23
CA GLU A 39 -8.17 18.12 15.43
C GLU A 39 -7.49 16.79 15.80
N GLN A 40 -7.43 16.44 17.09
CA GLN A 40 -6.85 15.17 17.55
C GLN A 40 -7.77 13.97 17.25
N ASP A 41 -9.10 14.14 17.34
CA ASP A 41 -10.09 13.11 17.02
C ASP A 41 -10.18 12.81 15.51
N LEU A 42 -9.94 13.80 14.62
CA LEU A 42 -9.70 13.60 13.17
C LEU A 42 -8.35 12.93 12.88
N LEU A 43 -7.29 13.30 13.61
CA LEU A 43 -5.97 12.66 13.49
C LEU A 43 -5.99 11.19 13.91
N ASN A 44 -6.88 10.79 14.83
CA ASN A 44 -6.95 9.42 15.35
C ASN A 44 -7.98 8.53 14.65
N LEU A 45 -9.13 9.05 14.23
CA LEU A 45 -10.15 8.23 13.56
C LEU A 45 -9.70 7.69 12.19
N VAL A 46 -8.64 8.27 11.65
CA VAL A 46 -8.13 8.02 10.31
C VAL A 46 -6.79 7.24 10.37
N ASN A 47 -6.02 7.34 11.47
CA ASN A 47 -5.10 6.27 11.90
C ASN A 47 -5.90 4.97 12.16
N ALA A 48 -7.15 5.08 12.63
CA ALA A 48 -8.04 3.97 13.00
C ALA A 48 -8.72 3.24 11.83
N LEU A 49 -8.56 3.67 10.57
CA LEU A 49 -9.14 2.97 9.42
C LEU A 49 -8.24 1.89 8.82
N LEU A 50 -6.90 2.04 8.74
CA LEU A 50 -6.10 1.13 7.88
C LEU A 50 -4.63 0.87 8.28
N GLY A 51 -4.15 1.25 9.49
CA GLY A 51 -2.74 1.03 9.87
C GLY A 51 -1.73 1.81 9.02
N ARG A 52 -2.25 2.78 8.26
CA ARG A 52 -1.50 3.69 7.41
C ARG A 52 -1.66 5.10 7.99
N PRO A 53 -0.57 5.88 8.07
CA PRO A 53 -0.66 7.26 8.50
C PRO A 53 -1.54 8.07 7.54
N LEU A 54 -2.08 9.20 8.02
CA LEU A 54 -2.80 10.14 7.17
C LEU A 54 -1.97 10.71 6.04
N ILE A 55 -0.77 11.13 6.41
CA ILE A 55 0.18 11.83 5.58
C ILE A 55 1.50 11.12 5.77
N GLY A 56 2.19 10.83 4.68
CA GLY A 56 3.53 10.25 4.69
C GLY A 56 3.77 9.35 3.49
N ASP A 57 5.00 9.28 3.00
CA ASP A 57 5.34 8.33 1.94
C ASP A 57 5.43 6.90 2.49
N GLY A 58 5.15 5.93 1.62
CA GLY A 58 5.28 4.52 1.92
C GLY A 58 6.75 4.10 1.98
N ALA A 59 7.08 3.14 2.83
CA ALA A 59 8.46 2.68 2.99
C ALA A 59 8.94 1.89 1.78
N ASP A 60 10.13 2.22 1.25
CA ASP A 60 10.80 1.43 0.23
C ASP A 60 11.24 0.08 0.79
N ALA A 61 11.04 -0.98 0.02
CA ALA A 61 11.56 -2.29 0.38
C ALA A 61 13.07 -2.37 0.06
N PRO A 62 13.90 -3.01 0.92
CA PRO A 62 15.33 -3.11 0.69
C PRO A 62 15.68 -3.83 -0.63
N ALA A 63 16.77 -3.43 -1.28
CA ALA A 63 17.27 -4.12 -2.48
C ALA A 63 17.65 -5.58 -2.16
N GLY A 64 17.31 -6.51 -3.05
CA GLY A 64 17.53 -7.95 -2.84
C GLY A 64 16.56 -8.62 -1.87
N SER A 65 15.65 -7.87 -1.21
CA SER A 65 14.70 -8.43 -0.25
C SER A 65 13.59 -9.26 -0.90
N GLY A 66 13.28 -8.99 -2.17
CA GLY A 66 12.09 -9.54 -2.81
C GLY A 66 10.79 -9.22 -2.05
N LEU A 67 10.74 -8.09 -1.32
CA LEU A 67 9.54 -7.59 -0.65
C LEU A 67 8.84 -6.47 -1.45
N PRO A 68 7.51 -6.34 -1.36
CA PRO A 68 6.77 -5.24 -1.95
C PRO A 68 7.01 -3.92 -1.20
N GLY A 69 6.87 -2.81 -1.90
CA GLY A 69 6.93 -1.48 -1.31
C GLY A 69 5.73 -1.20 -0.39
N GLY A 70 5.99 -0.49 0.71
CA GLY A 70 4.96 -0.10 1.68
C GLY A 70 3.99 0.93 1.11
N PRO A 71 2.72 0.94 1.55
CA PRO A 71 1.73 1.87 1.03
C PRO A 71 1.89 3.27 1.66
N GLY A 72 1.66 4.33 0.87
CA GLY A 72 1.76 5.74 1.31
C GLY A 72 0.64 6.17 2.26
N GLY A 73 0.56 7.43 2.62
CA GLY A 73 -0.48 7.97 3.50
C GLY A 73 -1.87 7.89 2.86
N ILE A 74 -2.93 7.91 3.67
CA ILE A 74 -4.32 7.81 3.16
C ILE A 74 -4.72 9.07 2.39
N LEU A 75 -4.32 10.26 2.85
CA LEU A 75 -4.68 11.55 2.24
C LEU A 75 -3.57 12.11 1.35
N LEU A 76 -2.32 12.06 1.82
CA LEU A 76 -1.17 12.59 1.08
C LEU A 76 0.05 11.69 1.26
N GLY A 77 0.62 11.21 0.16
CA GLY A 77 1.85 10.43 0.20
C GLY A 77 2.01 9.46 -0.97
N ASN A 78 3.24 9.32 -1.44
CA ASN A 78 3.60 8.38 -2.48
C ASN A 78 3.72 6.96 -1.90
N GLY A 79 3.51 5.93 -2.72
CA GLY A 79 3.84 4.56 -2.31
C GLY A 79 5.36 4.31 -2.40
N GLY A 80 5.88 3.44 -1.54
CA GLY A 80 7.29 3.07 -1.54
C GLY A 80 7.65 2.14 -2.71
N ASN A 81 8.91 2.12 -3.13
CA ASN A 81 9.42 1.25 -4.19
C ASN A 81 9.51 -0.22 -3.73
N GLY A 82 9.23 -1.15 -4.64
CA GLY A 82 9.43 -2.57 -4.41
C GLY A 82 10.92 -2.94 -4.38
N GLY A 83 11.28 -3.91 -3.54
CA GLY A 83 12.64 -4.41 -3.43
C GLY A 83 12.99 -5.27 -4.65
N SER A 84 14.22 -5.13 -5.16
CA SER A 84 14.73 -6.00 -6.22
C SER A 84 14.97 -7.44 -5.73
N GLY A 85 15.08 -8.38 -6.66
CA GLY A 85 15.34 -9.80 -6.39
C GLY A 85 14.22 -10.73 -6.86
N GLY A 86 14.55 -12.02 -7.04
CA GLY A 86 13.60 -13.07 -7.45
C GLY A 86 12.66 -12.64 -8.60
N THR A 87 11.36 -12.86 -8.42
CA THR A 87 10.33 -12.21 -9.24
C THR A 87 10.17 -10.76 -8.74
N GLY A 88 10.53 -9.77 -9.57
CA GLY A 88 10.47 -8.35 -9.19
C GLY A 88 9.15 -7.97 -8.53
N GLN A 89 9.21 -7.21 -7.43
CA GLN A 89 8.06 -6.95 -6.57
C GLN A 89 7.31 -5.67 -6.93
N PRO A 90 6.00 -5.58 -6.64
CA PRO A 90 5.27 -4.33 -6.87
C PRO A 90 5.73 -3.21 -5.92
N GLY A 91 5.64 -1.98 -6.39
CA GLY A 91 5.68 -0.81 -5.52
C GLY A 91 4.38 -0.64 -4.74
N GLY A 92 4.42 0.15 -3.68
CA GLY A 92 3.29 0.43 -2.80
C GLY A 92 2.26 1.35 -3.44
N SER A 93 1.02 1.26 -2.94
CA SER A 93 -0.09 2.10 -3.37
C SER A 93 -0.02 3.50 -2.73
N THR A 94 -0.46 4.53 -3.46
CA THR A 94 -0.72 5.87 -2.91
C THR A 94 -2.11 5.97 -2.25
N GLY A 95 -2.41 7.09 -1.60
CA GLY A 95 -3.72 7.45 -1.05
C GLY A 95 -4.52 8.33 -2.00
N LEU A 96 -5.16 9.38 -1.46
CA LEU A 96 -5.97 10.31 -2.25
C LEU A 96 -5.12 11.21 -3.16
N ILE A 97 -3.98 11.70 -2.68
CA ILE A 97 -3.03 12.54 -3.44
C ILE A 97 -1.62 11.94 -3.32
N GLY A 98 -1.00 11.62 -4.45
CA GLY A 98 0.37 11.10 -4.54
C GLY A 98 0.55 10.16 -5.74
N ASN A 99 1.77 9.65 -5.92
CA ASN A 99 2.12 8.69 -6.97
C ASN A 99 2.37 7.30 -6.37
N GLY A 100 2.02 6.24 -7.09
CA GLY A 100 2.40 4.87 -6.72
C GLY A 100 3.90 4.65 -6.78
N GLY A 101 4.41 3.69 -6.00
CA GLY A 101 5.83 3.33 -6.00
C GLY A 101 6.26 2.53 -7.23
N ARG A 102 7.54 2.61 -7.60
CA ARG A 102 8.11 1.82 -8.70
C ARG A 102 8.22 0.35 -8.29
N GLY A 103 7.96 -0.57 -9.22
CA GLY A 103 8.27 -1.98 -9.00
C GLY A 103 9.78 -2.23 -8.86
N GLY A 104 10.15 -3.26 -8.10
CA GLY A 104 11.52 -3.71 -7.93
C GLY A 104 12.02 -4.52 -9.13
N ASP A 105 13.30 -4.39 -9.44
CA ASP A 105 13.94 -5.12 -10.54
C ASP A 105 13.94 -6.64 -10.29
N GLY A 106 13.62 -7.41 -11.32
CA GLY A 106 13.69 -8.87 -11.26
C GLY A 106 15.12 -9.38 -11.07
N GLY A 107 15.25 -10.53 -10.41
CA GLY A 107 16.54 -11.20 -10.24
C GLY A 107 17.10 -11.69 -11.58
N THR A 108 18.42 -11.74 -11.69
CA THR A 108 19.09 -12.42 -12.80
C THR A 108 18.78 -13.91 -12.69
N GLY A 109 17.93 -14.44 -13.57
CA GLY A 109 17.63 -15.87 -13.59
C GLY A 109 18.92 -16.66 -13.73
N GLU A 110 19.06 -17.74 -12.94
CA GLU A 110 20.08 -18.74 -13.21
C GLU A 110 19.80 -19.28 -14.61
N SER A 111 20.58 -18.83 -15.60
CA SER A 111 20.56 -19.38 -16.95
C SER A 111 20.67 -20.88 -16.81
N GLY A 112 19.59 -21.60 -17.17
CA GLY A 112 19.44 -23.03 -16.95
C GLY A 112 20.74 -23.74 -17.32
N GLY A 113 21.32 -24.43 -16.33
CA GLY A 113 22.62 -25.05 -16.48
C GLY A 113 22.61 -25.95 -17.71
N SER A 114 23.28 -25.52 -18.78
CA SER A 114 23.62 -26.39 -19.88
C SER A 114 24.65 -27.36 -19.34
N THR A 115 24.17 -28.42 -18.68
CA THR A 115 24.95 -29.64 -18.51
C THR A 115 25.10 -30.19 -19.92
N PRO A 116 26.29 -30.16 -20.55
CA PRO A 116 26.47 -30.90 -21.78
C PRO A 116 26.39 -32.37 -21.35
N THR A 117 25.26 -33.01 -21.62
CA THR A 117 25.20 -34.47 -21.59
C THR A 117 26.17 -34.92 -22.69
N ARG A 118 27.41 -35.21 -22.30
CA ARG A 118 28.35 -35.96 -23.14
C ARG A 118 27.58 -37.20 -23.57
N ARG A 119 27.20 -37.25 -24.85
CA ARG A 119 26.75 -38.49 -25.48
C ARG A 119 27.82 -39.52 -25.17
N ALA A 120 27.46 -40.54 -24.40
CA ALA A 120 28.29 -41.71 -24.24
C ALA A 120 28.41 -42.32 -25.65
N ASP A 121 29.59 -42.18 -26.25
CA ASP A 121 29.90 -42.89 -27.49
C ASP A 121 29.81 -44.39 -27.19
N PRO A 122 29.01 -45.17 -27.94
CA PRO A 122 29.00 -46.61 -27.78
C PRO A 122 30.34 -47.14 -28.28
N VAL A 123 31.05 -47.84 -27.38
CA VAL A 123 32.28 -48.60 -27.65
C VAL A 123 32.06 -49.47 -28.90
N ARG A 124 32.78 -49.18 -29.99
CA ARG A 124 32.86 -50.11 -31.13
C ARG A 124 33.61 -51.35 -30.66
N ARG A 125 32.95 -52.51 -30.76
CA ARG A 125 33.61 -53.82 -30.72
C ARG A 125 34.34 -54.09 -32.03
#